data_AF-A0A2V8X551-F1
#
_entry.id   AF-A0A2V8X551-F1
#
_cell.length_a   1.000
_cell.length_b   1.000
_cell.length_c   1.000
_cell.angle_alpha   90.00
_cell.angle_beta   90.00
_cell.angle_gamma   90.00
#
_symmetry.space_group_name_H-M   'P 1'
#
loop_
_entity.id
_entity.type
_entity.pdbx_description
1 polymer ?
#
loop_
_entity_poly.entity_id
_entity_poly.type
_entity_poly.pdbx_seq_one_letter_code
_entity_poly.pdbx_strand_id
1 'polypeptide(L)'
;IRALQERYKKINLSDRTKWSNQTLNFARELENMLVLARVITLGALARNESRGAHYKPDYPDRDDTAWLKTTRAKWVNNEIQLTYEPVDISLIKPRPRRYDAAK
;
A
#
# COMPACT_ATOMS: atom_id res chain seq x y z
N ILE A 1 5.37 6.55 -9.25
CA ILE A 1 3.88 6.47 -9.32
C ILE A 1 3.22 7.75 -9.82
N ARG A 2 3.48 8.93 -9.24
CA ARG A 2 2.85 10.20 -9.68
C ARG A 2 2.96 10.45 -11.20
N ALA A 3 4.15 10.25 -11.78
CA ALA A 3 4.35 10.38 -13.22
C ALA A 3 3.48 9.41 -14.06
N LEU A 4 3.21 8.20 -13.55
CA LEU A 4 2.32 7.24 -14.23
C LEU A 4 0.85 7.67 -14.14
N GLN A 5 0.42 8.26 -13.01
CA GLN A 5 -0.92 8.84 -12.87
C GLN A 5 -1.14 10.02 -13.82
N GLU A 6 -0.13 10.88 -14.02
CA GLU A 6 -0.23 11.97 -15.01
C GLU A 6 -0.26 11.45 -16.45
N ARG A 7 0.48 10.38 -16.75
CA ARG A 7 0.40 9.71 -18.06
C ARG A 7 -0.96 9.05 -18.29
N TYR A 8 -1.55 8.47 -17.25
CA TYR A 8 -2.88 7.85 -17.31
C TYR A 8 -3.94 8.86 -17.79
N LYS A 9 -3.88 10.13 -17.37
CA LYS A 9 -4.81 11.18 -17.83
C LYS A 9 -4.77 11.45 -19.35
N LYS A 10 -3.74 10.95 -20.05
CA LYS A 10 -3.52 11.16 -21.49
C LYS A 10 -3.70 9.89 -22.32
N ILE A 11 -4.22 8.80 -21.72
CA ILE A 11 -4.42 7.55 -22.48
C ILE A 11 -5.57 7.69 -23.46
N ASN A 12 -5.48 6.93 -24.55
CA ASN A 12 -6.53 6.82 -25.54
C ASN A 12 -6.83 5.34 -25.79
N LEU A 13 -8.09 5.02 -26.09
CA LEU A 13 -8.52 3.65 -26.38
C LEU A 13 -8.79 3.54 -27.88
N SER A 14 -8.27 2.48 -28.50
CA SER A 14 -8.51 2.20 -29.91
C SER A 14 -9.92 1.67 -30.15
N ASP A 15 -10.46 0.87 -29.22
CA ASP A 15 -11.80 0.31 -29.29
C ASP A 15 -12.87 1.35 -28.92
N ARG A 16 -13.76 1.66 -29.88
CA ARG A 16 -14.87 2.62 -29.76
C ARG A 16 -16.24 1.95 -29.68
N THR A 17 -16.29 0.62 -29.57
CA THR A 17 -17.54 -0.12 -29.43
C THR A 17 -18.25 0.29 -28.14
N LYS A 18 -19.57 0.45 -28.23
CA LYS A 18 -20.43 0.83 -27.08
C LYS A 18 -20.93 -0.38 -26.30
N TRP A 19 -20.81 -1.58 -26.87
CA TRP A 19 -21.33 -2.81 -26.30
C TRP A 19 -20.18 -3.78 -26.05
N SER A 20 -20.10 -4.34 -24.84
CA SER A 20 -19.09 -5.35 -24.47
C SER A 20 -17.62 -4.91 -24.64
N ASN A 21 -17.29 -3.64 -24.37
CA ASN A 21 -15.93 -3.12 -24.50
C ASN A 21 -15.09 -3.43 -23.25
N GLN A 22 -14.29 -4.50 -23.32
CA GLN A 22 -13.39 -4.90 -22.21
C GLN A 22 -12.25 -3.90 -21.99
N THR A 23 -11.75 -3.29 -23.07
CA THR A 23 -10.63 -2.33 -23.02
C THR A 23 -10.97 -1.13 -22.14
N LEU A 24 -12.21 -0.64 -22.19
CA LEU A 24 -12.69 0.42 -21.30
C LEU A 24 -12.67 0.01 -19.82
N ASN A 25 -13.05 -1.23 -19.51
CA ASN A 25 -13.04 -1.73 -18.13
C ASN A 25 -11.61 -1.84 -17.58
N PHE A 26 -10.68 -2.41 -18.36
CA PHE A 26 -9.27 -2.49 -17.96
C PHE A 26 -8.64 -1.10 -17.80
N ALA A 27 -8.98 -0.15 -18.68
CA ALA A 27 -8.49 1.22 -18.56
C ALA A 27 -8.97 1.88 -17.25
N ARG A 28 -10.24 1.70 -16.87
CA ARG A 28 -10.76 2.21 -15.59
C ARG A 28 -10.07 1.54 -14.39
N GLU A 29 -9.86 0.23 -14.46
CA GLU A 29 -9.23 -0.49 -13.36
C GLU A 29 -7.75 -0.12 -13.19
N LEU A 30 -7.06 0.24 -14.28
CA LEU A 30 -5.69 0.76 -14.22
C LEU A 30 -5.57 2.00 -13.32
N GLU A 31 -6.58 2.88 -13.31
CA GLU A 31 -6.60 4.04 -12.40
C GLU A 31 -6.61 3.62 -10.93
N ASN A 32 -7.50 2.69 -10.59
CA ASN A 32 -7.64 2.14 -9.25
C ASN A 32 -6.34 1.49 -8.79
N MET A 33 -5.72 0.69 -9.67
CA MET A 33 -4.42 0.06 -9.41
C MET A 33 -3.32 1.09 -9.15
N LEU A 34 -3.27 2.20 -9.90
CA LEU A 34 -2.29 3.27 -9.69
C LEU A 34 -2.51 4.00 -8.36
N VAL A 35 -3.75 4.19 -7.94
CA VAL A 35 -4.09 4.75 -6.63
C VAL A 35 -3.62 3.81 -5.51
N LEU A 36 -3.93 2.52 -5.59
CA LEU A 36 -3.50 1.53 -4.61
C LEU A 36 -1.97 1.40 -4.55
N ALA A 37 -1.30 1.39 -5.70
CA ALA A 37 0.17 1.38 -5.76
C ALA A 37 0.77 2.60 -5.05
N ARG A 38 0.13 3.78 -5.18
CA ARG A 38 0.55 4.99 -4.45
C ARG A 38 0.35 4.83 -2.94
N VAL A 39 -0.76 4.25 -2.50
CA VAL A 39 -1.01 3.97 -1.07
C VAL A 39 0.06 3.04 -0.51
N ILE A 40 0.35 1.93 -1.19
CA ILE A 40 1.34 0.94 -0.78
C ILE A 40 2.73 1.57 -0.67
N THR A 41 3.16 2.28 -1.72
CA THR A 41 4.49 2.90 -1.75
C THR A 41 4.66 4.03 -0.73
N LEU A 42 3.64 4.85 -0.49
CA LEU A 42 3.67 5.87 0.56
C LEU A 42 3.69 5.24 1.95
N GLY A 43 2.88 4.20 2.19
CA GLY A 43 2.87 3.47 3.45
C GLY A 43 4.23 2.82 3.75
N ALA A 44 4.83 2.19 2.74
CA ALA A 44 6.17 1.59 2.83
C ALA A 44 7.28 2.64 3.04
N LEU A 45 7.16 3.81 2.40
CA LEU A 45 8.12 4.90 2.58
C LEU A 45 8.05 5.47 4.01
N ALA A 46 6.84 5.69 4.52
CA ALA A 46 6.61 6.31 5.82
C ALA A 46 6.92 5.36 7.00
N ARG A 47 6.79 4.05 6.83
CA ARG A 47 7.08 3.05 7.87
C ARG A 47 8.59 2.79 7.95
N ASN A 48 9.19 3.14 9.07
CA ASN A 48 10.62 3.00 9.34
C ASN A 48 10.90 1.84 10.31
N GLU A 49 10.54 0.63 9.89
CA GLU A 49 10.90 -0.64 10.56
C GLU A 49 10.80 -1.78 9.54
N SER A 50 11.26 -2.97 9.91
CA SER A 50 10.98 -4.20 9.16
C SER A 50 10.10 -5.13 9.98
N ARG A 51 8.95 -5.54 9.40
CA ARG A 51 7.98 -6.41 10.06
C ARG A 51 7.23 -7.29 9.05
N GLY A 52 7.32 -8.60 9.25
CA GLY A 52 6.65 -9.58 8.40
C GLY A 52 7.20 -9.53 6.97
N ALA A 53 6.32 -9.28 5.99
CA ALA A 53 6.72 -9.16 4.59
C ALA A 53 7.30 -7.78 4.22
N HIS A 54 7.14 -6.77 5.08
CA HIS A 54 7.72 -5.45 4.85
C HIS A 54 9.16 -5.44 5.38
N TYR A 55 10.13 -5.34 4.48
CA TYR A 55 11.55 -5.22 4.79
C TYR A 55 12.12 -3.93 4.21
N LYS A 56 12.84 -3.18 5.03
CA LYS A 56 13.49 -1.92 4.66
C LYS A 56 14.96 -1.99 5.09
N PRO A 57 15.93 -1.98 4.17
CA PRO A 57 17.35 -2.15 4.50
C PRO A 57 17.89 -1.14 5.51
N ASP A 58 17.41 0.10 5.46
CA ASP A 58 17.81 1.17 6.40
C ASP A 58 17.26 0.97 7.82
N TYR A 59 16.23 0.12 7.97
CA TYR A 59 15.57 -0.21 9.24
C TYR A 59 15.29 -1.72 9.30
N PRO A 60 16.33 -2.55 9.43
CA PRO A 60 16.23 -4.01 9.27
C PRO A 60 15.50 -4.69 10.43
N ASP A 61 15.41 -4.03 11.58
CA ASP A 61 14.84 -4.56 12.80
C ASP A 61 13.37 -4.20 12.99
N ARG A 62 12.68 -5.02 13.78
CA ARG A 62 11.30 -4.77 14.22
C ARG A 62 11.31 -3.78 15.37
N ASP A 63 10.47 -2.75 15.29
CA ASP A 63 10.35 -1.73 16.34
C ASP A 63 8.92 -1.75 16.91
N ASP A 64 8.77 -2.39 18.07
CA ASP A 64 7.49 -2.46 18.78
C ASP A 64 7.22 -1.20 19.61
N THR A 65 8.19 -0.30 19.78
CA THR A 65 8.02 0.94 20.56
C THR A 65 7.37 2.04 19.72
N ALA A 66 7.89 2.29 18.52
CA ALA A 66 7.37 3.35 17.66
C ALA A 66 6.33 2.85 16.65
N TRP A 67 6.35 1.56 16.28
CA TRP A 67 5.61 1.03 15.14
C TRP A 67 4.62 -0.10 15.45
N LEU A 68 4.28 -0.34 16.71
CA LEU A 68 3.18 -1.23 17.10
C LEU A 68 1.79 -0.61 16.82
N LYS A 69 1.57 -0.29 15.55
CA LYS A 69 0.43 0.41 14.99
C LYS A 69 0.18 -0.03 13.55
N THR A 70 -1.08 -0.04 13.16
CA THR A 70 -1.55 -0.30 11.81
C THR A 70 -1.51 0.99 11.01
N THR A 71 -0.87 0.97 9.84
CA THR A 71 -0.94 2.08 8.89
C THR A 71 -2.30 2.08 8.20
N ARG A 72 -3.05 3.17 8.32
CA ARG A 72 -4.33 3.37 7.66
C ARG A 72 -4.19 4.46 6.62
N ALA A 73 -4.72 4.21 5.43
CA ALA A 73 -4.74 5.19 4.36
C ALA A 73 -6.19 5.63 4.12
N LYS A 74 -6.41 6.93 4.07
CA LYS A 74 -7.71 7.54 3.74
C LYS A 74 -7.54 8.39 2.48
N TRP A 75 -8.47 8.23 1.54
CA TRP A 75 -8.55 9.09 0.37
C TRP A 75 -9.39 10.33 0.72
N VAL A 76 -8.79 11.51 0.64
CA VAL A 76 -9.42 12.80 0.98
C VAL A 76 -8.97 13.85 -0.03
N ASN A 77 -9.90 14.53 -0.71
CA ASN A 77 -9.62 15.62 -1.66
C ASN A 77 -8.54 15.27 -2.71
N ASN A 78 -8.62 14.08 -3.32
CA ASN A 78 -7.65 13.54 -4.29
C ASN A 78 -6.23 13.30 -3.73
N GLU A 79 -6.08 13.29 -2.42
CA GLU A 79 -4.83 12.96 -1.73
C GLU A 79 -4.99 11.77 -0.79
N ILE A 80 -3.86 11.12 -0.52
CA ILE A 80 -3.77 9.99 0.41
C ILE A 80 -3.25 10.54 1.73
N GLN A 81 -4.09 10.49 2.75
CA GLN A 81 -3.71 10.80 4.12
C GLN A 81 -3.41 9.51 4.87
N LEU A 82 -2.20 9.40 5.41
CA LEU A 82 -1.81 8.28 6.26
C LEU A 82 -2.10 8.63 7.71
N THR A 83 -2.83 7.75 8.38
CA THR A 83 -3.04 7.77 9.82
C THR A 83 -2.55 6.46 10.41
N TYR A 84 -2.37 6.42 11.73
CA TYR A 84 -1.91 5.23 12.43
C TYR A 84 -2.86 4.91 13.56
N GLU A 85 -3.14 3.62 13.72
CA GLU A 85 -4.02 3.12 14.77
C GLU A 85 -3.23 2.13 15.63
N PRO A 86 -3.16 2.33 16.96
CA PRO A 86 -2.42 1.43 17.84
C PRO A 86 -3.03 0.03 17.78
N VAL A 87 -2.18 -0.99 17.87
CA VAL A 87 -2.65 -2.38 17.97
C VAL A 87 -3.00 -2.69 19.41
N ASP A 88 -4.21 -3.23 19.64
CA ASP A 88 -4.58 -3.73 20.97
C ASP A 88 -3.78 -4.99 21.31
N ILE A 89 -3.07 -4.94 22.44
CA ILE A 89 -2.24 -6.02 22.98
C ILE A 89 -2.73 -6.50 24.35
N SER A 90 -3.95 -6.13 24.74
CA SER A 90 -4.55 -6.45 26.04
C SER A 90 -4.55 -7.97 26.33
N LEU A 91 -4.87 -8.78 25.30
CA LEU A 91 -4.97 -10.23 25.43
C LEU A 91 -3.63 -10.96 25.25
N ILE A 92 -2.79 -10.52 24.30
CA ILE A 92 -1.56 -11.23 23.93
C ILE A 92 -0.43 -10.22 23.72
N LYS A 93 0.63 -10.36 24.50
CA LYS A 93 1.83 -9.52 24.35
C LYS A 93 2.64 -9.95 23.12
N PRO A 94 3.19 -8.99 22.34
CA PRO A 94 4.07 -9.30 21.21
C PRO A 94 5.29 -10.09 21.65
N ARG A 95 5.62 -11.14 20.88
CA ARG A 95 6.85 -11.94 21.05
C ARG A 95 7.69 -11.91 19.78
N PRO A 96 9.03 -12.06 19.85
CA PRO A 96 9.87 -12.21 18.67
C PRO A 96 9.39 -13.38 17.80
N ARG A 97 9.31 -13.18 16.48
CA ARG A 97 8.99 -14.26 15.53
C ARG A 97 10.29 -14.89 15.07
N ARG A 98 10.42 -16.19 15.28
CA ARG A 98 11.56 -17.01 14.86
C ARG A 98 11.08 -17.98 13.79
N TYR A 99 11.65 -17.87 12.59
CA TYR A 99 11.32 -18.71 11.43
C TYR A 99 12.42 -19.76 11.14
N ASP A 100 13.50 -19.72 11.91
CA ASP A 100 14.67 -20.59 11.91
C ASP A 100 14.42 -21.94 12.62
N ALA A 101 13.35 -22.05 13.41
CA ALA A 101 13.11 -23.18 14.30
C ALA A 101 12.41 -24.40 13.66
N ALA A 102 12.17 -24.41 12.35
CA ALA A 102 11.55 -25.53 11.65
C ALA A 102 12.39 -25.97 10.45
N LYS A 103 13.30 -26.91 10.70
CA LYS A 103 13.82 -27.84 9.71
C LYS A 103 13.89 -29.22 10.32
#